data_AF-A0A1X7VJK1-F1
#
_entry.id   AF-A0A1X7VJK1-F1
#
_cell.length_a   1.000
_cell.length_b   1.000
_cell.length_c   1.000
_cell.angle_alpha   90.00
_cell.angle_beta   90.00
_cell.angle_gamma   90.00
#
_symmetry.space_group_name_H-M   'P 1'
#
loop_
_entity.id
_entity.type
_entity.pdbx_description
1 polymer ?
#
loop_
_entity_poly.entity_id
_entity_poly.type
_entity_poly.pdbx_seq_one_letter_code
_entity_poly.pdbx_strand_id
1 'polypeptide(L)'
;MATIKGTEQRLVHTSPIPKKGKLGKWRLIVDLSSPKSAIVNDGIGKEATSISYPTVDHLTLLVQQVGRGSLLVKADVKEAYRNIPIHPDDQWLLGVEWDGVTYIDGALPFGLRSAPKLLSAIADAAQWVLRQKGVKNVLQYLDDFILVERDLKSALQASLHWASH
;
A
#
# COMPACT_ATOMS: atom_id res chain seq x y z
N MET A 1 -24.77 -18.06 -5.37
CA MET A 1 -24.06 -19.35 -5.37
C MET A 1 -24.04 -19.80 -6.81
N ALA A 2 -22.88 -19.81 -7.48
CA ALA A 2 -22.77 -20.10 -8.90
C ALA A 2 -21.64 -21.11 -9.13
N THR A 3 -21.97 -22.19 -9.83
CA THR A 3 -21.04 -23.23 -10.31
C THR A 3 -21.58 -23.73 -11.63
N ILE A 4 -20.85 -23.64 -12.76
CA ILE A 4 -20.90 -24.61 -13.88
C ILE A 4 -19.52 -24.69 -14.59
N LYS A 5 -19.21 -25.93 -15.01
CA LYS A 5 -18.04 -26.53 -15.66
C LYS A 5 -17.68 -25.92 -17.03
N GLY A 6 -16.40 -26.01 -17.44
CA GLY A 6 -16.13 -26.14 -18.87
C GLY A 6 -14.75 -25.85 -19.46
N THR A 7 -13.74 -25.40 -18.71
CA THR A 7 -12.30 -25.34 -19.07
C THR A 7 -11.61 -24.82 -17.82
N GLU A 8 -10.42 -25.30 -17.43
CA GLU A 8 -9.76 -24.93 -16.16
C GLU A 8 -9.37 -23.42 -16.10
N GLN A 9 -10.34 -22.53 -16.00
CA GLN A 9 -10.14 -21.14 -15.65
C GLN A 9 -10.41 -20.98 -14.14
N ARG A 10 -9.35 -20.57 -13.46
CA ARG A 10 -9.21 -20.55 -12.01
C ARG A 10 -10.04 -19.40 -11.44
N LEU A 11 -11.19 -19.71 -10.85
CA LEU A 11 -12.05 -18.74 -10.17
C LEU A 11 -11.33 -18.19 -8.94
N VAL A 12 -10.78 -16.98 -9.05
CA VAL A 12 -10.25 -16.24 -7.89
C VAL A 12 -11.43 -15.62 -7.14
N HIS A 13 -11.56 -15.95 -5.85
CA HIS A 13 -12.66 -15.46 -5.03
C HIS A 13 -12.50 -13.96 -4.74
N THR A 14 -13.57 -13.17 -4.84
CA THR A 14 -13.53 -11.73 -4.51
C THR A 14 -14.53 -11.34 -3.44
N SER A 15 -14.10 -10.47 -2.54
CA SER A 15 -14.90 -9.93 -1.45
C SER A 15 -14.97 -8.41 -1.54
N PRO A 16 -16.12 -7.80 -1.90
CA PRO A 16 -16.30 -6.36 -1.79
C PRO A 16 -16.48 -5.97 -0.31
N ILE A 17 -15.58 -5.12 0.20
CA ILE A 17 -15.63 -4.65 1.58
C ILE A 17 -15.98 -3.15 1.61
N PRO A 18 -16.99 -2.73 2.38
CA PRO A 18 -17.32 -1.31 2.51
C PRO A 18 -16.19 -0.54 3.21
N LYS A 19 -15.80 0.63 2.68
CA LYS A 19 -14.85 1.52 3.35
C LYS A 19 -15.56 2.14 4.56
N LYS A 20 -15.15 1.76 5.79
CA LYS A 20 -15.70 2.30 7.04
C LYS A 20 -15.75 3.84 7.01
N GLY A 21 -16.91 4.42 7.31
CA GLY A 21 -17.12 5.87 7.34
C GLY A 21 -17.20 6.55 5.96
N LYS A 22 -17.22 5.80 4.85
CA LYS A 22 -17.34 6.34 3.48
C LYS A 22 -18.53 5.69 2.75
N LEU A 23 -19.70 6.32 2.84
CA LEU A 23 -20.92 5.90 2.13
C LEU A 23 -20.65 5.74 0.63
N GLY A 24 -21.13 4.62 0.07
CA GLY A 24 -20.99 4.31 -1.36
C GLY A 24 -19.58 3.91 -1.81
N LYS A 25 -18.58 3.86 -0.92
CA LYS A 25 -17.21 3.46 -1.30
C LYS A 25 -16.90 2.04 -0.86
N TRP A 26 -16.37 1.26 -1.79
CA TRP A 26 -16.01 -0.13 -1.61
C TRP A 26 -14.53 -0.35 -1.86
N ARG A 27 -13.98 -1.41 -1.29
CA ARG A 27 -12.67 -2.00 -1.60
C ARG A 27 -12.92 -3.38 -2.18
N LEU A 28 -12.46 -3.61 -3.39
CA LEU A 28 -12.38 -4.96 -3.91
C LEU A 28 -11.19 -5.63 -3.23
N ILE A 29 -11.43 -6.77 -2.57
CA ILE A 29 -10.36 -7.66 -2.12
C ILE A 29 -10.42 -8.91 -2.98
N VAL A 30 -9.29 -9.21 -3.60
CA VAL A 30 -9.09 -10.46 -4.34
C VAL A 30 -8.47 -11.46 -3.36
N ASP A 31 -9.18 -12.54 -3.08
CA ASP A 31 -8.69 -13.60 -2.22
C ASP A 31 -7.69 -14.47 -2.99
N LEU A 32 -6.45 -13.99 -3.03
CA LEU A 32 -5.32 -14.66 -3.66
C LEU A 32 -4.79 -15.86 -2.86
N SER A 33 -5.50 -16.25 -1.79
CA SER A 33 -5.22 -17.42 -0.96
C SER A 33 -6.25 -18.54 -1.15
N SER A 34 -7.18 -18.38 -2.11
CA SER A 34 -8.27 -19.30 -2.40
C SER A 34 -8.53 -19.40 -3.91
N PRO A 35 -8.96 -20.56 -4.45
CA PRO A 35 -9.10 -21.86 -3.80
C PRO A 35 -7.75 -22.55 -3.54
N LYS A 36 -7.73 -23.55 -2.67
CA LYS A 36 -6.51 -24.32 -2.31
C LYS A 36 -5.77 -24.94 -3.52
N SER A 37 -6.46 -25.14 -4.63
CA SER A 37 -5.91 -25.67 -5.88
C SER A 37 -5.24 -24.62 -6.78
N ALA A 38 -5.31 -23.33 -6.44
CA ALA A 38 -4.84 -22.22 -7.27
C ALA A 38 -4.45 -20.98 -6.45
N ILE A 39 -3.67 -21.17 -5.39
CA ILE A 39 -3.24 -20.09 -4.49
C ILE A 39 -2.09 -19.31 -5.15
N VAL A 40 -2.39 -18.15 -5.74
CA VAL A 40 -1.37 -17.25 -6.34
C VAL A 40 -0.27 -16.94 -5.32
N ASN A 41 -0.65 -16.75 -4.07
CA ASN A 41 0.28 -16.46 -2.99
C ASN A 41 1.28 -17.59 -2.70
N ASP A 42 1.01 -18.85 -3.06
CA ASP A 42 1.92 -19.97 -2.81
C ASP A 42 3.14 -19.97 -3.74
N GLY A 43 3.04 -19.30 -4.90
CA GLY A 43 4.19 -19.02 -5.76
C GLY A 43 5.14 -17.96 -5.21
N ILE A 44 4.77 -17.28 -4.12
CA ILE A 44 5.56 -16.19 -3.52
C ILE A 44 6.30 -16.73 -2.29
N GLY A 45 7.61 -16.83 -2.41
CA GLY A 45 8.49 -17.26 -1.33
C GLY A 45 8.54 -16.26 -0.17
N LYS A 46 8.94 -16.73 1.02
CA LYS A 46 8.92 -15.95 2.27
C LYS A 46 9.94 -14.80 2.24
N GLU A 47 11.00 -14.92 1.46
CA GLU A 47 11.97 -13.87 1.21
C GLU A 47 11.33 -12.63 0.58
N ALA A 48 10.27 -12.80 -0.23
CA ALA A 48 9.51 -11.70 -0.82
C ALA A 48 8.50 -11.06 0.16
N THR A 49 8.46 -11.51 1.43
CA THR A 49 7.50 -11.03 2.43
C THR A 49 8.17 -10.47 3.69
N SER A 50 9.48 -10.69 3.85
CA SER A 50 10.22 -10.18 5.00
C SER A 50 10.38 -8.66 4.91
N ILE A 51 9.92 -7.97 5.95
CA ILE A 51 9.95 -6.52 6.08
C ILE A 51 10.13 -6.13 7.55
N SER A 52 10.81 -5.00 7.79
CA SER A 52 10.88 -4.33 9.09
C SER A 52 10.24 -2.95 8.98
N TYR A 53 9.43 -2.58 9.96
CA TYR A 53 8.81 -1.26 10.03
C TYR A 53 9.46 -0.41 11.12
N PRO A 54 9.50 0.92 10.95
CA PRO A 54 9.85 1.78 12.06
C PRO A 54 8.82 1.68 13.18
N THR A 55 9.30 1.92 14.39
CA THR A 55 8.51 1.84 15.63
C THR A 55 8.16 3.23 16.13
N VAL A 56 7.25 3.30 17.10
CA VAL A 56 6.92 4.54 17.82
C VAL A 56 8.15 5.13 18.53
N ASP A 57 9.12 4.30 18.94
CA ASP A 57 10.37 4.78 19.55
C ASP A 57 11.18 5.62 18.57
N HIS A 58 11.25 5.21 17.29
CA HIS A 58 11.90 5.99 16.24
C HIS A 58 11.24 7.35 16.05
N LEU A 59 9.90 7.39 16.07
CA LEU A 59 9.16 8.65 16.00
C LEU A 59 9.43 9.54 17.24
N THR A 60 9.48 8.92 18.41
CA THR A 60 9.74 9.61 19.68
C THR A 60 11.13 10.24 19.68
N LEU A 61 12.14 9.56 19.13
CA LEU A 61 13.48 10.11 18.96
C LEU A 61 13.47 11.35 18.04
N LEU A 62 12.73 11.33 16.93
CA LEU A 62 12.58 12.51 16.06
C LEU A 62 11.92 13.68 16.80
N VAL A 63 10.85 13.41 17.56
CA VAL A 63 10.16 14.41 18.40
C VAL A 63 11.09 15.02 19.44
N GLN A 64 11.90 14.18 20.11
CA GLN A 64 12.89 14.63 21.08
C GLN A 64 13.99 15.49 20.44
N GLN A 65 14.46 15.11 19.25
CA GLN A 65 15.47 15.87 18.50
C GLN A 65 14.98 17.25 18.06
N VAL A 66 13.72 17.37 17.64
CA VAL A 66 13.12 18.67 17.28
C VAL A 66 12.89 19.52 18.53
N GLY A 67 12.45 18.88 19.62
CA GLY A 67 12.28 19.50 20.94
C GLY A 67 10.84 19.86 21.28
N ARG A 68 10.68 20.55 22.41
CA ARG A 68 9.37 20.95 22.95
C ARG A 68 8.65 21.90 21.97
N GLY A 69 7.36 21.66 21.76
CA GLY A 69 6.54 22.44 20.83
C GLY A 69 6.57 21.95 19.39
N SER A 70 7.18 20.78 19.14
CA SER A 70 7.18 20.14 17.83
C SER A 70 5.75 19.84 17.34
N LEU A 71 5.61 19.91 16.02
CA LEU A 71 4.37 19.64 15.30
C LEU A 71 4.55 18.37 14.47
N LEU A 72 3.51 17.56 14.45
CA LEU A 72 3.43 16.35 13.64
C LEU A 72 2.56 16.64 12.42
N VAL A 73 3.13 16.45 11.23
CA VAL A 73 2.37 16.47 9.98
C VAL A 73 2.22 15.04 9.51
N LYS A 74 0.97 14.62 9.31
CA LYS A 74 0.65 13.32 8.71
C LYS A 74 0.28 13.52 7.25
N ALA A 75 0.98 12.82 6.38
CA ALA A 75 0.79 12.77 4.94
C ALA A 75 0.38 11.34 4.54
N ASP A 76 -0.78 11.18 3.91
CA ASP A 76 -1.32 9.89 3.47
C ASP A 76 -1.17 9.76 1.95
N VAL A 77 -0.63 8.63 1.48
CA VAL A 77 -0.60 8.32 0.04
C VAL A 77 -1.94 7.74 -0.37
N LYS A 78 -2.73 8.55 -1.06
CA LYS A 78 -4.05 8.16 -1.54
C LYS A 78 -3.97 6.91 -2.44
N GLU A 79 -4.71 5.88 -2.04
CA GLU A 79 -4.81 4.59 -2.74
C GLU A 79 -3.44 3.99 -3.08
N ALA A 80 -2.48 4.02 -2.15
CA ALA A 80 -1.07 3.69 -2.37
C ALA A 80 -0.78 2.42 -3.19
N TYR A 81 -1.49 1.32 -2.93
CA TYR A 81 -1.37 0.07 -3.69
C TYR A 81 -1.69 0.25 -5.19
N ARG A 82 -2.68 1.09 -5.51
CA ARG A 82 -3.11 1.35 -6.90
C ARG A 82 -2.10 2.16 -7.70
N ASN A 83 -1.17 2.84 -7.02
CA ASN A 83 -0.10 3.60 -7.66
C ASN A 83 1.05 2.70 -8.15
N ILE A 84 1.05 1.41 -7.77
CA ILE A 84 2.09 0.45 -8.12
C ILE A 84 1.57 -0.45 -9.25
N PRO A 85 2.07 -0.32 -10.49
CA PRO A 85 1.64 -1.16 -11.60
C PRO A 85 2.16 -2.59 -11.44
N ILE A 86 1.38 -3.56 -11.90
CA ILE A 86 1.80 -4.95 -12.06
C ILE A 86 2.42 -5.12 -13.44
N HIS A 87 3.56 -5.82 -13.48
CA HIS A 87 4.25 -6.14 -14.73
C HIS A 87 3.31 -6.90 -15.68
N PRO A 88 3.25 -6.58 -16.99
CA PRO A 88 2.34 -7.23 -17.93
C PRO A 88 2.38 -8.77 -17.88
N ASP A 89 3.57 -9.34 -17.72
CA ASP A 89 3.78 -10.79 -17.65
C ASP A 89 3.21 -11.45 -16.38
N ASP A 90 2.86 -10.67 -15.36
CA ASP A 90 2.26 -11.16 -14.11
C ASP A 90 0.76 -10.86 -14.02
N GLN A 91 0.23 -9.97 -14.88
CA GLN A 91 -1.16 -9.50 -14.79
C GLN A 91 -2.19 -10.64 -14.94
N TRP A 92 -1.88 -11.65 -15.76
CA TRP A 92 -2.76 -12.81 -15.95
C TRP A 92 -3.00 -13.62 -14.67
N LEU A 93 -2.12 -13.49 -13.66
CA LEU A 93 -2.29 -14.12 -12.34
C LEU A 93 -3.35 -13.43 -11.48
N LEU A 94 -3.75 -12.22 -11.85
CA LEU A 94 -4.63 -11.34 -11.08
C LEU A 94 -5.99 -11.12 -11.76
N GLY A 95 -6.38 -12.07 -12.60
CA GLY A 95 -7.69 -12.10 -13.25
C GLY A 95 -8.81 -12.47 -12.29
N VAL A 96 -9.94 -11.77 -12.42
CA VAL A 96 -11.21 -12.08 -11.76
C VAL A 96 -12.28 -12.24 -12.84
N GLU A 97 -13.11 -13.27 -12.71
CA GLU A 97 -14.28 -13.43 -13.59
C GLU A 97 -15.55 -12.93 -12.88
N TRP A 98 -16.32 -12.10 -13.58
CA TRP A 98 -17.62 -11.63 -13.14
C TRP A 98 -18.59 -11.65 -14.32
N ASP A 99 -19.71 -12.36 -14.17
CA ASP A 99 -20.79 -12.45 -15.17
C ASP A 99 -20.28 -12.83 -16.58
N GLY A 100 -19.38 -13.81 -16.65
CA GLY A 100 -18.77 -14.27 -17.90
C GLY A 100 -17.75 -13.31 -18.50
N VAL A 101 -17.42 -12.22 -17.83
CA VAL A 101 -16.38 -11.25 -18.24
C VAL A 101 -15.17 -11.36 -17.33
N THR A 102 -13.99 -11.49 -17.94
CA THR A 102 -12.71 -11.47 -17.21
C THR A 102 -12.19 -10.04 -17.08
N TYR A 103 -11.88 -9.64 -15.84
CA TYR A 103 -11.25 -8.39 -15.50
C TYR A 103 -9.85 -8.67 -14.94
N ILE A 104 -8.86 -7.92 -15.39
CA ILE A 104 -7.48 -8.10 -14.96
C ILE A 104 -7.07 -6.88 -14.14
N ASP A 105 -6.50 -7.11 -12.96
CA ASP A 105 -5.98 -6.03 -12.14
C ASP A 105 -4.56 -5.64 -12.56
N GLY A 106 -4.43 -4.47 -13.20
CA GLY A 106 -3.14 -3.93 -13.65
C GLY A 106 -2.32 -3.23 -12.56
N ALA A 107 -2.84 -3.10 -11.34
CA ALA A 107 -2.11 -2.52 -10.21
C ALA A 107 -2.12 -3.44 -9.00
N LEU A 108 -1.21 -3.19 -8.07
CA LEU A 108 -0.96 -4.06 -6.92
C LEU A 108 -2.25 -4.31 -6.13
N PRO A 109 -2.75 -5.56 -6.06
CA PRO A 109 -4.03 -5.84 -5.41
C PRO A 109 -3.85 -6.03 -3.91
N PHE A 110 -4.92 -5.73 -3.17
CA PHE A 110 -5.02 -6.15 -1.78
C PHE A 110 -5.10 -7.68 -1.71
N GLY A 111 -4.36 -8.29 -0.79
CA GLY A 111 -4.34 -9.74 -0.58
C GLY A 111 -3.14 -10.45 -1.20
N LEU A 112 -2.32 -9.76 -2.02
CA LEU A 112 -1.08 -10.32 -2.55
C LEU A 112 -0.01 -10.38 -1.47
N ARG A 113 0.61 -11.55 -1.31
CA ARG A 113 1.56 -11.83 -0.22
C ARG A 113 2.79 -10.89 -0.23
N SER A 114 3.29 -10.51 -1.40
CA SER A 114 4.45 -9.61 -1.56
C SER A 114 4.09 -8.12 -1.52
N ALA A 115 2.81 -7.76 -1.58
CA ALA A 115 2.40 -6.37 -1.75
C ALA A 115 2.87 -5.41 -0.64
N PRO A 116 2.82 -5.78 0.66
CA PRO A 116 3.33 -4.90 1.71
C PRO A 116 4.83 -4.60 1.54
N LYS A 117 5.64 -5.60 1.17
CA LYS A 117 7.08 -5.41 0.97
C LYS A 117 7.36 -4.48 -0.20
N LEU A 118 6.68 -4.67 -1.33
CA LEU A 118 6.82 -3.83 -2.52
C LEU A 118 6.43 -2.37 -2.23
N LEU A 119 5.30 -2.16 -1.56
CA LEU A 119 4.83 -0.84 -1.19
C LEU A 119 5.81 -0.14 -0.26
N SER A 120 6.30 -0.83 0.78
CA SER A 120 7.26 -0.24 1.69
C SER A 120 8.63 0.02 1.07
N ALA A 121 9.10 -0.79 0.13
CA ALA A 121 10.34 -0.50 -0.61
C ALA A 121 10.21 0.81 -1.41
N ILE A 122 9.05 1.05 -2.02
CA ILE A 122 8.75 2.31 -2.71
C ILE A 122 8.63 3.47 -1.71
N ALA A 123 7.98 3.25 -0.56
CA ALA A 123 7.87 4.25 0.50
C ALA A 123 9.24 4.61 1.09
N ASP A 124 10.14 3.64 1.28
CA ASP A 124 11.52 3.87 1.71
C ASP A 124 12.30 4.70 0.70
N ALA A 125 12.15 4.39 -0.59
CA ALA A 125 12.75 5.19 -1.66
C ALA A 125 12.20 6.64 -1.66
N ALA A 126 10.89 6.81 -1.51
CA ALA A 126 10.26 8.12 -1.41
C ALA A 126 10.75 8.90 -0.16
N GLN A 127 10.85 8.24 0.99
CA GLN A 127 11.42 8.82 2.21
C GLN A 127 12.87 9.27 1.98
N TRP A 128 13.68 8.44 1.31
CA TRP A 128 15.05 8.80 0.97
C TRP A 128 15.11 10.03 0.06
N VAL A 129 14.28 10.09 -0.99
CA VAL A 129 14.19 11.26 -1.88
C VAL A 129 13.80 12.52 -1.11
N LEU A 130 12.82 12.44 -0.21
CA LEU A 130 12.41 13.56 0.64
C LEU A 130 13.58 14.08 1.50
N ARG A 131 14.38 13.17 2.07
CA ARG A 131 15.58 13.52 2.83
C ARG A 131 16.63 14.21 1.94
N GLN A 132 16.84 13.74 0.71
CA GLN A 132 17.74 14.41 -0.24
C GLN A 132 17.25 15.82 -0.62
N LYS A 133 15.92 16.03 -0.65
CA LYS A 133 15.30 17.34 -0.88
C LYS A 133 15.22 18.24 0.36
N GLY A 134 15.81 17.82 1.48
CA GLY A 134 15.93 18.64 2.71
C GLY A 134 14.87 18.38 3.78
N VAL A 135 13.94 17.44 3.57
CA VAL A 135 12.97 17.02 4.59
C VAL A 135 13.64 16.00 5.52
N LYS A 136 14.25 16.49 6.61
CA LYS A 136 15.14 15.67 7.46
C LYS A 136 14.39 14.76 8.42
N ASN A 137 13.31 15.24 9.03
CA ASN A 137 12.62 14.56 10.12
C ASN A 137 11.38 13.81 9.63
N VAL A 138 11.56 12.96 8.62
CA VAL A 138 10.51 12.15 8.03
C VAL A 138 10.65 10.67 8.40
N LEU A 139 9.53 10.06 8.76
CA LEU A 139 9.37 8.65 9.07
C LEU A 139 8.17 8.09 8.27
N GLN A 140 8.41 7.05 7.48
CA GLN A 140 7.37 6.36 6.73
C GLN A 140 6.90 5.11 7.48
N TYR A 141 5.60 4.87 7.53
CA TYR A 141 4.99 3.60 7.92
C TYR A 141 3.97 3.20 6.85
N LEU A 142 4.39 2.32 5.94
CA LEU A 142 3.55 1.84 4.84
C LEU A 142 3.11 3.00 3.93
N ASP A 143 1.85 3.44 3.99
CA ASP A 143 1.28 4.55 3.22
C ASP A 143 1.25 5.88 3.99
N ASP A 144 1.59 5.84 5.29
CA ASP A 144 1.63 7.00 6.17
C ASP A 144 3.04 7.60 6.25
N PHE A 145 3.20 8.86 5.86
CA PHE A 145 4.40 9.65 6.09
C PHE A 145 4.16 10.60 7.26
N ILE A 146 5.05 10.56 8.24
CA ILE A 146 5.01 11.42 9.41
C ILE A 146 6.24 12.33 9.36
N LEU A 147 5.99 13.64 9.41
CA LEU A 147 7.04 14.65 9.46
C LEU A 147 6.99 15.34 10.82
N VAL A 148 8.16 15.57 11.41
CA VAL A 148 8.29 16.26 12.70
C VAL A 148 8.95 17.61 12.49
N GLU A 149 8.18 18.66 12.76
CA GLU A 149 8.52 20.04 12.40
C GLU A 149 8.59 20.94 13.63
N ARG A 150 9.43 21.98 13.59
CA ARG A 150 9.66 22.86 14.76
C ARG A 150 8.55 23.89 14.95
N ASP A 151 7.97 24.37 13.86
CA ASP A 151 6.98 25.43 13.88
C ASP A 151 5.95 25.27 12.76
N LEU A 152 4.87 26.05 12.85
CA LEU A 152 3.77 26.01 11.88
C LEU A 152 4.24 26.36 10.47
N LYS A 153 5.25 27.22 10.31
CA LYS A 153 5.72 27.64 8.99
C LYS A 153 6.40 26.46 8.29
N SER A 154 7.28 25.74 8.98
CA SER A 154 7.94 24.56 8.41
C SER A 154 6.95 23.40 8.21
N ALA A 155 5.99 23.22 9.13
CA ALA A 155 4.90 22.26 8.98
C ALA A 155 4.01 22.52 7.74
N LEU A 156 3.62 23.77 7.52
CA LEU A 156 2.84 24.17 6.34
C LEU A 156 3.65 24.00 5.05
N GLN A 157 4.93 24.38 5.07
CA GLN A 157 5.81 24.19 3.91
C GLN A 157 5.97 22.70 3.57
N ALA A 158 6.16 21.85 4.58
CA ALA A 158 6.25 20.41 4.40
C ALA A 158 4.95 19.83 3.83
N SER A 159 3.79 20.32 4.29
CA SER A 159 2.48 19.94 3.76
C SER A 159 2.30 20.36 2.30
N LEU A 160 2.80 21.54 1.90
CA LEU A 160 2.74 22.04 0.53
C LEU A 160 3.68 21.25 -0.42
N HIS A 161 4.88 20.90 0.04
CA HIS A 161 5.81 20.06 -0.73
C HIS A 161 5.24 18.66 -0.97
N TRP A 162 4.50 18.13 0.01
CA TRP A 162 3.76 16.87 -0.14
C TRP A 162 2.60 17.00 -1.14
N ALA A 163 1.80 18.07 -1.05
CA ALA A 163 0.59 18.23 -1.87
C ALA A 163 0.86 18.60 -3.35
N SER A 164 2.11 18.94 -3.70
CA SER A 164 2.50 19.38 -5.05
C SER A 164 3.01 18.24 -5.95
N HIS A 165 3.01 17.00 -5.47
CA HIS A 165 3.41 15.79 -6.19
C HIS A 165 2.33 14.71 -6.05
#